data_AF-A9USS9-F1
#
_entry.id   AF-A9USS9-F1
#
_cell.length_a   1.000
_cell.length_b   1.000
_cell.length_c   1.000
_cell.angle_alpha   90.00
_cell.angle_beta   90.00
_cell.angle_gamma   90.00
#
_symmetry.space_group_name_H-M   'P 1'
#
loop_
_entity.id
_entity.type
_entity.pdbx_description
1 polymer ?
#
loop_
_entity_poly.entity_id
_entity_poly.type
_entity_poly.pdbx_seq_one_letter_code
_entity_poly.pdbx_strand_id
1 'polypeptide(L)'
;MEALQAENERLRARVAELEGQMSEALARPKIEKMSAEVVDSNPYSRLMALQRMKIVERYEDIRSCSVLVVGVGGVGSVTADMLTRCGVGKLILYDYDKVEMANMNRLFFQPHQAGLSKVDAAKRTLEFINPDVQIETHCMDITTLDNFNQLCHNIKTGGVDGGPVTLVLGCVDNFGARIALNQACVESRQDWIESGVSENAVSGHIQFISPGKTACFECAPPLVVASEIDERTLKRSGVCAASLPTTMGVTAGLLVQNALKFMLKFGTVSDYLGYNALSDFFPNYTMKPNPTCNNPNCCQAQTEYQARRAEEPEIEAPKEEEPVVHTETFGICLVDESELEPDNTAVAPGLRFEHEQASAPATHAVCETLI
;
A
#
# COMPACT_ATOMS: atom_id res chain seq x y z
N MET A 1 36.46 8.22 34.84
CA MET A 1 35.68 7.83 33.65
C MET A 1 34.42 7.08 34.06
N GLU A 2 34.51 6.04 34.87
CA GLU A 2 33.36 5.23 35.31
C GLU A 2 32.26 6.04 36.02
N ALA A 3 32.61 6.95 36.95
CA ALA A 3 31.63 7.80 37.62
C ALA A 3 30.88 8.76 36.67
N LEU A 4 31.54 9.22 35.60
CA LEU A 4 30.93 10.05 34.56
C LEU A 4 30.03 9.23 33.64
N GLN A 5 30.39 7.98 33.34
CA GLN A 5 29.55 7.06 32.57
C GLN A 5 28.29 6.67 33.35
N ALA A 6 28.44 6.33 34.64
CA ALA A 6 27.32 6.01 35.52
C ALA A 6 26.34 7.18 35.67
N GLU A 7 26.84 8.41 35.83
CA GLU A 7 25.99 9.60 35.89
C GLU A 7 25.32 9.88 34.52
N ASN A 8 26.00 9.62 33.40
CA ASN A 8 25.39 9.75 32.06
C ASN A 8 24.24 8.75 31.87
N GLU A 9 24.42 7.50 32.30
CA GLU A 9 23.37 6.48 32.26
C GLU A 9 22.18 6.85 33.15
N ARG A 10 22.45 7.34 34.36
CA ARG A 10 21.40 7.82 35.28
C ARG A 10 20.61 8.98 34.68
N LEU A 11 21.29 9.96 34.10
CA LEU A 11 20.64 11.10 33.45
C LEU A 11 19.81 10.66 32.23
N ARG A 12 20.33 9.75 31.40
CA ARG A 12 19.57 9.15 30.29
C ARG A 12 18.32 8.43 30.78
N ALA A 13 18.42 7.66 31.85
CA ALA A 13 17.27 6.98 32.45
C ALA A 13 16.23 7.98 32.97
N ARG A 14 16.66 9.06 33.64
CA ARG A 14 15.75 10.11 34.14
C ARG A 14 15.08 10.90 33.01
N VAL A 15 15.80 11.19 31.94
CA VAL A 15 15.23 11.83 30.73
C VAL A 15 14.18 10.91 30.11
N ALA A 16 14.49 9.62 29.94
CA ALA A 16 13.53 8.64 29.41
C ALA A 16 12.27 8.53 30.29
N GLU A 17 12.41 8.58 31.61
CA GLU A 17 11.28 8.58 32.56
C GLU A 17 10.40 9.83 32.39
N LEU A 18 11.00 11.02 32.33
CA LEU A 18 10.28 12.29 32.16
C LEU A 18 9.61 12.39 30.78
N GLU A 19 10.28 11.92 29.72
CA GLU A 19 9.69 11.80 28.37
C GLU A 19 8.48 10.85 28.38
N GLY A 20 8.57 9.73 29.10
CA GLY A 20 7.47 8.79 29.30
C GLY A 20 6.27 9.43 29.99
N GLN A 21 6.49 10.12 31.12
CA GLN A 21 5.43 10.80 31.86
C GLN A 21 4.74 11.89 31.04
N MET A 22 5.50 12.67 30.26
CA MET A 22 4.94 13.70 29.38
C MET A 22 4.12 13.07 28.24
N SER A 23 4.61 11.98 27.65
CA SER A 23 3.91 11.24 26.60
C SER A 23 2.59 10.67 27.11
N GLU A 24 2.58 10.02 28.28
CA GLU A 24 1.38 9.46 28.90
C GLU A 24 0.32 10.53 29.21
N ALA A 25 0.74 11.72 29.64
CA ALA A 25 -0.17 12.82 29.92
C ALA A 25 -0.86 13.39 28.67
N LEU A 26 -0.23 13.24 27.49
CA LEU A 26 -0.72 13.77 26.21
C LEU A 26 -1.33 12.70 25.31
N ALA A 27 -1.07 11.43 25.57
CA ALA A 27 -1.57 10.31 24.80
C ALA A 27 -3.08 10.13 25.01
N ARG A 28 -3.79 9.78 23.93
CA ARG A 28 -5.20 9.38 24.04
C ARG A 28 -5.31 8.04 24.80
N PRO A 29 -6.42 7.76 25.50
CA PRO A 29 -6.61 6.46 26.15
C PRO A 29 -6.74 5.32 25.14
N LYS A 30 -6.46 4.09 25.59
CA LYS A 30 -6.75 2.89 24.82
C LYS A 30 -8.26 2.65 24.70
N ILE A 31 -8.68 2.20 23.53
CA ILE A 31 -10.05 1.84 23.18
C ILE A 31 -10.10 0.32 23.01
N GLU A 32 -10.86 -0.36 23.88
CA GLU A 32 -10.99 -1.82 23.83
C GLU A 32 -11.81 -2.30 22.62
N LYS A 33 -12.88 -1.57 22.26
CA LYS A 33 -13.76 -1.90 21.14
C LYS A 33 -13.95 -0.71 20.22
N MET A 34 -13.73 -0.90 18.91
CA MET A 34 -14.00 0.14 17.92
C MET A 34 -15.50 0.46 17.90
N SER A 35 -15.84 1.74 18.08
CA SER A 35 -17.21 2.23 18.10
C SER A 35 -17.51 3.01 16.83
N ALA A 36 -18.72 2.84 16.29
CA ALA A 36 -19.24 3.64 15.18
C ALA A 36 -19.85 4.98 15.64
N GLU A 37 -19.84 5.28 16.94
CA GLU A 37 -20.39 6.52 17.48
C GLU A 37 -19.66 7.74 16.92
N VAL A 38 -20.41 8.71 16.41
CA VAL A 38 -19.86 9.91 15.76
C VAL A 38 -19.77 11.02 16.79
N VAL A 39 -18.63 11.06 17.48
CA VAL A 39 -18.25 12.09 18.45
C VAL A 39 -16.81 12.51 18.20
N ASP A 40 -16.45 13.73 18.57
CA ASP A 40 -15.13 14.30 18.29
C ASP A 40 -14.00 13.59 19.04
N SER A 41 -14.31 12.93 20.16
CA SER A 41 -13.35 12.13 20.93
C SER A 41 -13.06 10.74 20.35
N ASN A 42 -13.84 10.27 19.36
CA ASN A 42 -13.67 8.94 18.79
C ASN A 42 -12.80 9.00 17.52
N PRO A 43 -11.52 8.57 17.57
CA PRO A 43 -10.63 8.59 16.41
C PRO A 43 -11.05 7.63 15.29
N TYR A 44 -11.87 6.61 15.61
CA TYR A 44 -12.33 5.59 14.65
C TYR A 44 -13.65 5.95 13.96
N SER A 45 -14.34 7.01 14.40
CA SER A 45 -15.69 7.37 13.91
C SER A 45 -15.79 7.47 12.39
N ARG A 46 -14.78 8.04 11.72
CA ARG A 46 -14.74 8.21 10.25
C ARG A 46 -14.35 6.93 9.52
N LEU A 47 -13.58 6.05 10.16
CA LEU A 47 -13.23 4.74 9.63
C LEU A 47 -14.42 3.79 9.68
N MET A 48 -15.12 3.74 10.82
CA MET A 48 -16.35 2.95 10.99
C MET A 48 -17.50 3.43 10.10
N ALA A 49 -17.44 4.67 9.58
CA ALA A 49 -18.41 5.14 8.60
C ALA A 49 -18.36 4.34 7.29
N LEU A 50 -17.22 3.74 6.92
CA LEU A 50 -17.10 2.87 5.75
C LEU A 50 -18.06 1.67 5.80
N GLN A 51 -18.35 1.17 7.01
CA GLN A 51 -19.32 0.12 7.23
C GLN A 51 -20.76 0.59 7.01
N ARG A 52 -21.08 1.81 7.45
CA ARG A 52 -22.40 2.43 7.20
C ARG A 52 -22.61 2.72 5.71
N MET A 53 -21.54 3.08 5.01
CA MET A 53 -21.53 3.30 3.55
C MET A 53 -21.49 1.99 2.75
N LYS A 54 -21.47 0.82 3.42
CA LYS A 54 -21.42 -0.51 2.79
C LYS A 54 -20.20 -0.71 1.88
N ILE A 55 -19.10 0.00 2.15
CA ILE A 55 -17.84 -0.19 1.42
C ILE A 55 -17.04 -1.35 2.03
N VAL A 56 -17.06 -1.46 3.36
CA VAL A 56 -16.37 -2.53 4.11
C VAL A 56 -17.38 -3.15 5.07
N GLU A 57 -17.62 -4.46 4.99
CA GLU A 57 -18.65 -5.11 5.80
C GLU A 57 -18.35 -5.09 7.31
N ARG A 58 -17.08 -5.30 7.67
CA ARG A 58 -16.59 -5.34 9.05
C ARG A 58 -15.24 -4.65 9.17
N TYR A 59 -15.26 -3.34 9.39
CA TYR A 59 -14.01 -2.57 9.46
C TYR A 59 -13.18 -2.95 10.70
N GLU A 60 -13.84 -3.31 11.81
CA GLU A 60 -13.21 -3.69 13.07
C GLU A 60 -12.28 -4.92 12.97
N ASP A 61 -12.43 -5.73 11.92
CA ASP A 61 -11.59 -6.90 11.65
C ASP A 61 -10.12 -6.51 11.42
N ILE A 62 -9.84 -5.24 11.09
CA ILE A 62 -8.48 -4.70 10.98
C ILE A 62 -7.67 -4.90 12.27
N ARG A 63 -8.33 -4.94 13.44
CA ARG A 63 -7.67 -5.18 14.74
C ARG A 63 -7.20 -6.62 14.94
N SER A 64 -7.71 -7.56 14.15
CA SER A 64 -7.23 -8.94 14.16
C SER A 64 -6.01 -9.14 13.26
N CYS A 65 -5.68 -8.16 12.42
CA CYS A 65 -4.59 -8.27 11.47
C CYS A 65 -3.23 -7.92 12.11
N SER A 66 -2.21 -8.68 11.76
CA SER A 66 -0.80 -8.37 12.01
C SER A 66 -0.10 -8.07 10.70
N VAL A 67 0.62 -6.94 10.62
CA VAL A 67 1.40 -6.57 9.43
C VAL A 67 2.88 -6.43 9.80
N LEU A 68 3.74 -7.13 9.05
CA LEU A 68 5.19 -7.01 9.19
C LEU A 68 5.72 -6.09 8.09
N VAL A 69 6.43 -5.03 8.46
CA VAL A 69 6.99 -4.03 7.53
C VAL A 69 8.51 -4.11 7.57
N VAL A 70 9.13 -4.34 6.42
CA VAL A 70 10.59 -4.36 6.27
C VAL A 70 11.05 -3.10 5.52
N GLY A 71 11.91 -2.32 6.17
CA GLY A 71 12.31 -0.99 5.75
C GLY A 71 11.35 0.06 6.31
N VAL A 72 11.81 0.89 7.24
CA VAL A 72 11.07 2.01 7.86
C VAL A 72 11.67 3.33 7.37
N GLY A 73 11.93 3.40 6.06
CA GLY A 73 12.43 4.58 5.35
C GLY A 73 11.30 5.50 4.87
N GLY A 74 11.48 6.10 3.69
CA GLY A 74 10.51 7.08 3.15
C GLY A 74 9.12 6.52 2.89
N VAL A 75 9.02 5.34 2.27
CA VAL A 75 7.74 4.66 2.04
C VAL A 75 7.28 3.96 3.32
N GLY A 76 8.13 3.13 3.92
CA GLY A 76 7.74 2.27 5.03
C GLY A 76 7.32 3.00 6.32
N SER A 77 7.91 4.17 6.63
CA SER A 77 7.47 4.96 7.78
C SER A 77 6.07 5.52 7.62
N VAL A 78 5.73 6.02 6.42
CA VAL A 78 4.37 6.48 6.07
C VAL A 78 3.38 5.32 6.03
N THR A 79 3.80 4.17 5.49
CA THR A 79 3.01 2.93 5.51
C THR A 79 2.65 2.51 6.94
N ALA A 80 3.63 2.53 7.85
CA ALA A 80 3.41 2.20 9.26
C ALA A 80 2.50 3.22 9.95
N ASP A 81 2.66 4.52 9.67
CA ASP A 81 1.77 5.59 10.17
C ASP A 81 0.32 5.41 9.72
N MET A 82 0.10 5.18 8.43
CA MET A 82 -1.25 4.97 7.87
C MET A 82 -1.92 3.73 8.46
N LEU A 83 -1.21 2.59 8.55
CA LEU A 83 -1.75 1.36 9.18
C LEU A 83 -2.03 1.56 10.67
N THR A 84 -1.17 2.30 11.38
CA THR A 84 -1.36 2.65 12.78
C THR A 84 -2.62 3.49 12.96
N ARG A 85 -2.84 4.49 12.12
CA ARG A 85 -4.06 5.32 12.12
C ARG A 85 -5.31 4.54 11.76
N CYS A 86 -5.21 3.53 10.90
CA CYS A 86 -6.31 2.62 10.58
C CYS A 86 -6.67 1.68 11.75
N GLY A 87 -5.78 1.52 12.74
CA GLY A 87 -6.02 0.68 13.91
C GLY A 87 -5.75 -0.80 13.66
N VAL A 88 -4.73 -1.13 12.87
CA VAL A 88 -4.22 -2.50 12.74
C VAL A 88 -3.89 -3.10 14.11
N GLY A 89 -4.12 -4.41 14.29
CA GLY A 89 -3.90 -5.08 15.57
C GLY A 89 -2.45 -5.03 16.05
N LYS A 90 -1.52 -5.39 15.15
CA LYS A 90 -0.09 -5.41 15.44
C LYS A 90 0.75 -5.02 14.23
N LEU A 91 1.80 -4.24 14.49
CA LEU A 91 2.88 -3.94 13.56
C LEU A 91 4.19 -4.53 14.04
N ILE A 92 4.90 -5.20 13.14
CA ILE A 92 6.27 -5.67 13.36
C ILE A 92 7.18 -4.94 12.39
N LEU A 93 8.11 -4.13 12.91
CA LEU A 93 8.93 -3.23 12.11
C LEU A 93 10.38 -3.71 12.08
N TYR A 94 10.94 -3.83 10.87
CA TYR A 94 12.35 -4.16 10.63
C TYR A 94 13.05 -3.02 9.91
N ASP A 95 14.15 -2.52 10.47
CA ASP A 95 15.09 -1.62 9.80
C ASP A 95 16.41 -1.63 10.59
N TYR A 96 17.56 -1.60 9.93
CA TYR A 96 18.87 -1.60 10.60
C TYR A 96 19.48 -0.20 10.70
N ASP A 97 18.93 0.79 10.00
CA ASP A 97 19.48 2.13 9.92
C ASP A 97 19.07 3.00 11.11
N LYS A 98 19.78 4.12 11.22
CA LYS A 98 19.44 5.23 12.10
C LYS A 98 18.76 6.37 11.35
N VAL A 99 18.05 7.20 12.09
CA VAL A 99 17.52 8.47 11.57
C VAL A 99 18.66 9.44 11.36
N GLU A 100 18.74 10.02 10.16
CA GLU A 100 19.72 11.05 9.82
C GLU A 100 19.04 12.35 9.41
N MET A 101 19.74 13.48 9.54
CA MET A 101 19.24 14.78 9.05
C MET A 101 18.97 14.78 7.53
N ALA A 102 19.71 13.96 6.77
CA ALA A 102 19.48 13.75 5.36
C ALA A 102 18.12 13.10 5.05
N ASN A 103 17.43 12.52 6.04
CA ASN A 103 16.10 11.94 5.87
C ASN A 103 14.96 12.95 6.04
N MET A 104 15.25 14.19 6.45
CA MET A 104 14.23 15.22 6.74
C MET A 104 13.54 15.81 5.50
N ASN A 105 14.01 15.46 4.29
CA ASN A 105 13.28 15.75 3.06
C ASN A 105 12.10 14.78 2.83
N ARG A 106 11.97 13.74 3.67
CA ARG A 106 10.92 12.73 3.66
C ARG A 106 9.94 12.99 4.80
N LEU A 107 8.80 12.31 4.74
CA LEU A 107 7.78 12.40 5.77
C LEU A 107 8.18 11.62 7.05
N PHE A 108 7.36 11.76 8.08
CA PHE A 108 7.36 11.00 9.33
C PHE A 108 8.43 11.37 10.38
N PHE A 109 9.72 11.17 10.12
CA PHE A 109 10.75 11.42 11.13
C PHE A 109 10.96 12.93 11.36
N GLN A 110 11.35 13.28 12.58
CA GLN A 110 11.58 14.66 12.99
C GLN A 110 13.06 14.93 13.33
N PRO A 111 13.56 16.18 13.23
CA PRO A 111 14.97 16.48 13.45
C PRO A 111 15.52 16.05 14.81
N HIS A 112 14.70 16.12 15.87
CA HIS A 112 15.09 15.73 17.22
C HIS A 112 15.29 14.21 17.40
N GLN A 113 14.88 13.40 16.42
CA GLN A 113 15.02 11.94 16.44
C GLN A 113 16.33 11.47 15.79
N ALA A 114 17.12 12.39 15.20
CA ALA A 114 18.38 12.05 14.56
C ALA A 114 19.33 11.31 15.53
N GLY A 115 19.90 10.19 15.05
CA GLY A 115 20.78 9.31 15.81
C GLY A 115 20.10 8.13 16.51
N LEU A 116 18.76 8.15 16.66
CA LEU A 116 17.98 6.97 17.08
C LEU A 116 17.94 5.93 15.96
N SER A 117 17.74 4.65 16.30
CA SER A 117 17.37 3.66 15.28
C SER A 117 16.03 4.06 14.65
N LYS A 118 15.85 3.79 13.35
CA LYS A 118 14.59 4.13 12.67
C LYS A 118 13.40 3.41 13.31
N VAL A 119 13.57 2.15 13.70
CA VAL A 119 12.51 1.37 14.35
C VAL A 119 12.14 1.91 15.74
N ASP A 120 13.10 2.34 16.55
CA ASP A 120 12.80 2.90 17.88
C ASP A 120 12.13 4.27 17.78
N ALA A 121 12.62 5.14 16.88
CA ALA A 121 12.02 6.43 16.61
C ALA A 121 10.58 6.27 16.10
N ALA A 122 10.36 5.31 15.18
CA ALA A 122 9.04 5.01 14.67
C ALA A 122 8.10 4.47 15.74
N LYS A 123 8.55 3.50 16.56
CA LYS A 123 7.74 2.94 17.64
C LYS A 123 7.22 4.02 18.59
N ARG A 124 8.10 4.91 19.06
CA ARG A 124 7.71 6.02 19.95
C ARG A 124 6.62 6.90 19.33
N THR A 125 6.81 7.29 18.07
CA THR A 125 5.83 8.12 17.35
C THR A 125 4.50 7.39 17.17
N LEU A 126 4.53 6.13 16.74
CA LEU A 126 3.33 5.37 16.39
C LEU A 126 2.53 4.95 17.63
N GLU A 127 3.18 4.56 18.73
CA GLU A 127 2.51 4.28 20.01
C GLU A 127 1.81 5.52 20.56
N PHE A 128 2.40 6.71 20.38
CA PHE A 128 1.76 7.97 20.74
C PHE A 128 0.53 8.28 19.86
N ILE A 129 0.62 8.01 18.56
CA ILE A 129 -0.49 8.23 17.60
C ILE A 129 -1.68 7.31 17.89
N ASN A 130 -1.41 6.03 18.13
CA ASN A 130 -2.44 5.06 18.42
C ASN A 130 -1.94 3.98 19.40
N PRO A 131 -2.25 4.12 20.71
CA PRO A 131 -1.83 3.16 21.72
C PRO A 131 -2.61 1.82 21.68
N ASP A 132 -3.61 1.69 20.80
CA ASP A 132 -4.37 0.46 20.59
C ASP A 132 -3.63 -0.56 19.73
N VAL A 133 -2.61 -0.10 18.98
CA VAL A 133 -1.78 -0.93 18.10
C VAL A 133 -0.62 -1.51 18.91
N GLN A 134 -0.38 -2.81 18.77
CA GLN A 134 0.82 -3.44 19.33
C GLN A 134 2.01 -3.21 18.40
N ILE A 135 3.13 -2.68 18.91
CA ILE A 135 4.31 -2.38 18.09
C ILE A 135 5.53 -3.17 18.58
N GLU A 136 6.00 -4.05 17.70
CA GLU A 136 7.22 -4.83 17.86
C GLU A 136 8.27 -4.33 16.87
N THR A 137 9.53 -4.24 17.31
CA THR A 137 10.61 -3.63 16.53
C THR A 137 11.87 -4.47 16.54
N HIS A 138 12.53 -4.55 15.38
CA HIS A 138 13.72 -5.33 15.15
C HIS A 138 14.77 -4.48 14.43
N CYS A 139 15.76 -3.99 15.19
CA CYS A 139 16.84 -3.16 14.67
C CYS A 139 17.95 -4.04 14.06
N MET A 140 17.71 -4.64 12.90
CA MET A 140 18.59 -5.68 12.33
C MET A 140 18.53 -5.75 10.81
N ASP A 141 19.67 -6.13 10.21
CA ASP A 141 19.78 -6.40 8.76
C ASP A 141 19.29 -7.81 8.46
N ILE A 142 18.16 -7.92 7.77
CA ILE A 142 17.52 -9.21 7.45
C ILE A 142 18.33 -10.10 6.49
N THR A 143 19.41 -9.59 5.89
CA THR A 143 20.23 -10.34 4.93
C THR A 143 21.30 -11.21 5.58
N THR A 144 21.55 -11.04 6.88
CA THR A 144 22.45 -11.95 7.62
C THR A 144 21.70 -13.22 8.02
N LEU A 145 22.41 -14.36 8.10
CA LEU A 145 21.78 -15.67 8.29
C LEU A 145 20.95 -15.76 9.58
N ASP A 146 21.50 -15.32 10.71
CA ASP A 146 20.79 -15.36 11.99
C ASP A 146 19.55 -14.45 11.97
N ASN A 147 19.68 -13.28 11.36
CA ASN A 147 18.59 -12.32 11.27
C ASN A 147 17.49 -12.77 10.30
N PHE A 148 17.87 -13.43 9.21
CA PHE A 148 16.95 -14.06 8.27
C PHE A 148 16.11 -15.15 8.95
N ASN A 149 16.74 -16.00 9.77
CA ASN A 149 16.02 -17.02 10.54
C ASN A 149 15.01 -16.39 11.51
N GLN A 150 15.37 -15.28 12.16
CA GLN A 150 14.45 -14.53 13.02
C GLN A 150 13.29 -13.92 12.22
N LEU A 151 13.54 -13.38 11.02
CA LEU A 151 12.50 -12.89 10.12
C LEU A 151 11.51 -14.01 9.76
N CYS A 152 12.02 -15.17 9.32
CA CYS A 152 11.20 -16.33 9.00
C CYS A 152 10.39 -16.84 10.20
N HIS A 153 10.96 -16.79 11.40
CA HIS A 153 10.25 -17.11 12.63
C HIS A 153 9.09 -16.14 12.85
N ASN A 154 9.36 -14.83 12.82
CA ASN A 154 8.35 -13.80 13.09
C ASN A 154 7.26 -13.72 12.01
N ILE A 155 7.55 -14.07 10.77
CA ILE A 155 6.52 -14.25 9.74
C ILE A 155 5.52 -15.34 10.14
N LYS A 156 5.98 -16.42 10.77
CA LYS A 156 5.16 -17.59 11.14
C LYS A 156 4.48 -17.50 12.49
N THR A 157 5.00 -16.67 13.41
CA THR A 157 4.54 -16.61 14.82
C THR A 157 4.18 -15.19 15.29
N GLY A 158 4.38 -14.18 14.45
CA GLY A 158 4.18 -12.77 14.80
C GLY A 158 2.73 -12.28 14.78
N GLY A 159 1.78 -13.14 14.43
CA GLY A 159 0.34 -12.87 14.44
C GLY A 159 -0.18 -12.39 15.79
N VAL A 160 -1.31 -11.66 15.81
CA VAL A 160 -1.98 -11.22 17.04
C VAL A 160 -2.37 -12.41 17.91
N ASP A 161 -2.66 -13.55 17.29
CA ASP A 161 -3.01 -14.84 17.88
C ASP A 161 -1.81 -15.78 18.11
N GLY A 162 -0.59 -15.33 17.82
CA GLY A 162 0.63 -16.14 17.85
C GLY A 162 0.84 -17.03 16.62
N GLY A 163 -0.03 -16.91 15.61
CA GLY A 163 0.12 -17.55 14.30
C GLY A 163 0.94 -16.72 13.30
N PRO A 164 0.82 -17.00 11.99
CA PRO A 164 1.51 -16.21 10.98
C PRO A 164 0.98 -14.78 10.91
N VAL A 165 1.81 -13.85 10.43
CA VAL A 165 1.36 -12.49 10.15
C VAL A 165 0.35 -12.50 9.00
N THR A 166 -0.61 -11.59 9.04
CA THR A 166 -1.63 -11.50 7.99
C THR A 166 -1.02 -11.09 6.65
N LEU A 167 -0.05 -10.17 6.68
CA LEU A 167 0.59 -9.65 5.47
C LEU A 167 2.00 -9.14 5.79
N VAL A 168 2.92 -9.29 4.83
CA VAL A 168 4.25 -8.67 4.88
C VAL A 168 4.32 -7.53 3.85
N LEU A 169 4.94 -6.40 4.21
CA LEU A 169 5.15 -5.26 3.33
C LEU A 169 6.64 -4.96 3.17
N GLY A 170 7.16 -5.10 1.96
CA GLY A 170 8.52 -4.76 1.59
C GLY A 170 8.65 -3.31 1.16
N CYS A 171 9.37 -2.51 1.95
CA CYS A 171 9.64 -1.08 1.73
C CYS A 171 11.16 -0.78 1.73
N VAL A 172 11.96 -1.76 1.30
CA VAL A 172 13.42 -1.71 1.27
C VAL A 172 13.96 -1.03 0.00
N ASP A 173 15.21 -0.60 0.03
CA ASP A 173 15.82 0.22 -1.02
C ASP A 173 16.92 -0.49 -1.83
N ASN A 174 17.18 -1.76 -1.55
CA ASN A 174 18.22 -2.55 -2.23
C ASN A 174 17.70 -3.93 -2.63
N PHE A 175 18.31 -4.54 -3.65
CA PHE A 175 17.87 -5.81 -4.19
C PHE A 175 18.20 -7.00 -3.28
N GLY A 176 19.30 -6.94 -2.52
CA GLY A 176 19.67 -7.98 -1.56
C GLY A 176 18.57 -8.23 -0.52
N ALA A 177 18.04 -7.15 0.07
CA ALA A 177 16.92 -7.23 1.01
C ALA A 177 15.62 -7.68 0.34
N ARG A 178 15.34 -7.29 -0.92
CA ARG A 178 14.18 -7.78 -1.68
C ARG A 178 14.24 -9.28 -1.93
N ILE A 179 15.41 -9.81 -2.29
CA ILE A 179 15.63 -11.24 -2.51
C ILE A 179 15.49 -12.01 -1.19
N ALA A 180 16.09 -11.52 -0.11
CA ALA A 180 15.93 -12.13 1.21
C ALA A 180 14.45 -12.16 1.63
N LEU A 181 13.72 -11.06 1.48
CA LEU A 181 12.29 -11.02 1.82
C LEU A 181 11.47 -11.96 0.92
N ASN A 182 11.77 -12.01 -0.38
CA ASN A 182 11.14 -12.95 -1.32
C ASN A 182 11.35 -14.40 -0.87
N GLN A 183 12.59 -14.77 -0.52
CA GLN A 183 12.92 -16.11 -0.06
C GLN A 183 12.11 -16.48 1.19
N ALA A 184 12.11 -15.63 2.21
CA ALA A 184 11.39 -15.86 3.46
C ALA A 184 9.89 -16.05 3.24
N CYS A 185 9.28 -15.23 2.37
CA CYS A 185 7.85 -15.28 2.09
C CYS A 185 7.47 -16.50 1.23
N VAL A 186 8.27 -16.82 0.21
CA VAL A 186 8.04 -18.00 -0.65
C VAL A 186 8.17 -19.29 0.16
N GLU A 187 9.20 -19.42 0.99
CA GLU A 187 9.37 -20.58 1.89
C GLU A 187 8.20 -20.76 2.86
N SER A 188 7.63 -19.65 3.34
CA SER A 188 6.55 -19.67 4.33
C SER A 188 5.15 -19.65 3.71
N ARG A 189 5.03 -19.60 2.37
CA ARG A 189 3.77 -19.35 1.66
C ARG A 189 3.04 -18.09 2.14
N GLN A 190 3.80 -17.08 2.53
CA GLN A 190 3.30 -15.82 3.06
C GLN A 190 2.98 -14.86 1.91
N ASP A 191 1.75 -14.36 1.88
CA ASP A 191 1.39 -13.26 0.99
C ASP A 191 2.11 -11.97 1.44
N TRP A 192 2.62 -11.22 0.47
CA TRP A 192 3.34 -9.98 0.74
C TRP A 192 3.17 -8.96 -0.39
N ILE A 193 3.42 -7.68 -0.09
CA ILE A 193 3.43 -6.61 -1.09
C ILE A 193 4.82 -5.97 -1.11
N GLU A 194 5.46 -6.00 -2.27
CA GLU A 194 6.69 -5.25 -2.53
C GLU A 194 6.33 -3.82 -2.94
N SER A 195 7.19 -2.86 -2.60
CA SER A 195 7.12 -1.50 -3.11
C SER A 195 8.49 -0.94 -3.45
N GLY A 196 8.52 -0.09 -4.47
CA GLY A 196 9.74 0.59 -4.90
C GLY A 196 9.46 1.98 -5.44
N VAL A 197 10.43 2.88 -5.24
CA VAL A 197 10.47 4.23 -5.82
C VAL A 197 11.77 4.34 -6.61
N SER A 198 11.72 4.95 -7.79
CA SER A 198 12.88 5.11 -8.66
C SER A 198 13.93 6.05 -8.06
N GLU A 199 15.20 5.87 -8.47
CA GLU A 199 16.31 6.71 -8.02
C GLU A 199 16.15 8.20 -8.40
N ASN A 200 15.38 8.51 -9.45
CA ASN A 200 15.06 9.86 -9.86
C ASN A 200 13.75 10.40 -9.25
N ALA A 201 13.12 9.64 -8.35
CA ALA A 201 11.91 9.98 -7.61
C ALA A 201 10.64 10.29 -8.43
N VAL A 202 10.61 10.01 -9.74
CA VAL A 202 9.45 10.30 -10.61
C VAL A 202 8.66 9.05 -11.03
N SER A 203 8.98 7.89 -10.48
CA SER A 203 8.11 6.72 -10.58
C SER A 203 8.14 5.87 -9.31
N GLY A 204 7.10 5.07 -9.15
CA GLY A 204 7.01 4.07 -8.09
C GLY A 204 6.10 2.93 -8.49
N HIS A 205 6.05 1.89 -7.67
CA HIS A 205 5.14 0.77 -7.87
C HIS A 205 4.86 0.03 -6.57
N ILE A 206 3.79 -0.75 -6.60
CA ILE A 206 3.52 -1.82 -5.65
C ILE A 206 3.25 -3.12 -6.41
N GLN A 207 3.64 -4.25 -5.83
CA GLN A 207 3.40 -5.57 -6.39
C GLN A 207 2.93 -6.53 -5.30
N PHE A 208 1.70 -7.04 -5.42
CA PHE A 208 1.19 -8.09 -4.55
C PHE A 208 1.69 -9.46 -5.02
N ILE A 209 2.36 -10.16 -4.12
CA ILE A 209 3.03 -11.42 -4.35
C ILE A 209 2.38 -12.47 -3.46
N SER A 210 1.65 -13.38 -4.11
CA SER A 210 1.06 -14.56 -3.50
C SER A 210 1.78 -15.80 -4.04
N PRO A 211 2.68 -16.44 -3.26
CA PRO A 211 3.53 -17.51 -3.73
C PRO A 211 2.76 -18.62 -4.46
N GLY A 212 3.13 -18.86 -5.72
CA GLY A 212 2.49 -19.85 -6.61
C GLY A 212 1.33 -19.32 -7.44
N LYS A 213 0.68 -18.22 -7.02
CA LYS A 213 -0.44 -17.58 -7.72
C LYS A 213 0.00 -16.42 -8.62
N THR A 214 0.84 -15.53 -8.11
CA THR A 214 1.40 -14.38 -8.84
C THR A 214 2.92 -14.50 -8.92
N ALA A 215 3.55 -13.72 -9.82
CA ALA A 215 5.00 -13.70 -9.96
C ALA A 215 5.67 -13.34 -8.63
N CYS A 216 6.59 -14.19 -8.18
CA CYS A 216 7.53 -13.80 -7.11
C CYS A 216 8.58 -12.82 -7.67
N PHE A 217 9.35 -12.20 -6.79
CA PHE A 217 10.37 -11.23 -7.21
C PHE A 217 11.41 -11.82 -8.17
N GLU A 218 11.74 -13.10 -7.99
CA GLU A 218 12.70 -13.84 -8.83
C GLU A 218 12.09 -14.46 -10.10
N CYS A 219 10.78 -14.30 -10.34
CA CYS A 219 10.17 -14.73 -11.61
C CYS A 219 10.59 -13.82 -12.78
N ALA A 220 10.76 -12.53 -12.50
CA ALA A 220 11.18 -11.50 -13.46
C ALA A 220 12.25 -10.58 -12.82
N PRO A 221 13.45 -11.11 -12.53
CA PRO A 221 14.47 -10.37 -11.80
C PRO A 221 14.99 -9.18 -12.65
N PRO A 222 15.33 -8.06 -12.02
CA PRO A 222 15.99 -6.95 -12.71
C PRO A 222 17.37 -7.39 -13.22
N LEU A 223 17.87 -6.71 -14.27
CA LEU A 223 19.11 -7.09 -14.95
C LEU A 223 20.31 -7.26 -14.00
N VAL A 224 20.42 -6.41 -12.98
CA VAL A 224 21.54 -6.48 -12.01
C VAL A 224 21.53 -7.80 -11.22
N VAL A 225 20.33 -8.29 -10.87
CA VAL A 225 20.15 -9.56 -10.16
C VAL A 225 20.35 -10.73 -11.12
N ALA A 226 19.76 -10.66 -12.32
CA ALA A 226 19.89 -11.71 -13.33
C ALA A 226 21.34 -11.91 -13.81
N SER A 227 22.15 -10.85 -13.76
CA SER A 227 23.56 -10.87 -14.17
C SER A 227 24.54 -11.10 -13.02
N GLU A 228 24.04 -11.34 -11.80
CA GLU A 228 24.84 -11.53 -10.57
C GLU A 228 25.84 -10.39 -10.31
N ILE A 229 25.47 -9.16 -10.71
CA ILE A 229 26.30 -7.97 -10.48
C ILE A 229 26.04 -7.49 -9.05
N ASP A 230 27.12 -7.27 -8.28
CA ASP A 230 26.99 -6.66 -6.95
C ASP A 230 26.49 -5.22 -7.08
N GLU A 231 25.27 -4.95 -6.60
CA GLU A 231 24.63 -3.63 -6.59
C GLU A 231 25.52 -2.56 -5.93
N ARG A 232 26.39 -2.94 -4.98
CA ARG A 232 27.32 -2.01 -4.33
C ARG A 232 28.31 -1.39 -5.31
N THR A 233 28.60 -2.07 -6.42
CA THR A 233 29.47 -1.55 -7.48
C THR A 233 28.82 -0.45 -8.31
N LEU A 234 27.48 -0.36 -8.30
CA LEU A 234 26.73 0.68 -9.00
C LEU A 234 26.61 1.97 -8.17
N LYS A 235 26.66 1.85 -6.84
CA LYS A 235 26.58 3.01 -5.92
C LYS A 235 27.90 3.76 -5.88
N ARG A 236 27.93 4.97 -6.48
CA ARG A 236 29.09 5.87 -6.40
C ARG A 236 29.09 6.65 -5.10
N SER A 237 30.23 6.70 -4.42
CA SER A 237 30.40 7.51 -3.21
C SER A 237 30.05 8.98 -3.46
N GLY A 238 29.25 9.57 -2.58
CA GLY A 238 28.78 10.95 -2.68
C GLY A 238 27.57 11.18 -3.59
N VAL A 239 27.02 10.14 -4.23
CA VAL A 239 25.78 10.23 -5.01
C VAL A 239 24.64 9.62 -4.19
N CYS A 240 23.58 10.39 -3.96
CA CYS A 240 22.36 9.90 -3.32
C CYS A 240 21.25 9.76 -4.36
N ALA A 241 20.38 8.77 -4.18
CA ALA A 241 19.13 8.71 -4.92
C ALA A 241 18.29 9.95 -4.60
N ALA A 242 17.72 10.59 -5.62
CA ALA A 242 16.74 11.62 -5.41
C ALA A 242 15.56 11.02 -4.64
N SER A 243 14.99 11.81 -3.73
CA SER A 243 13.79 11.41 -3.00
C SER A 243 12.83 12.58 -2.91
N LEU A 244 11.60 12.35 -3.35
CA LEU A 244 10.50 13.28 -3.24
C LEU A 244 9.48 12.74 -2.24
N PRO A 245 9.07 13.54 -1.23
CA PRO A 245 8.08 13.10 -0.26
C PRO A 245 6.71 12.83 -0.91
N THR A 246 6.41 13.47 -2.04
CA THR A 246 5.19 13.26 -2.82
C THR A 246 5.13 11.83 -3.38
N THR A 247 6.15 11.40 -4.12
CA THR A 247 6.20 10.06 -4.71
C THR A 247 6.19 8.98 -3.63
N MET A 248 6.91 9.18 -2.53
CA MET A 248 6.88 8.27 -1.38
C MET A 248 5.49 8.19 -0.75
N GLY A 249 4.82 9.34 -0.58
CA GLY A 249 3.46 9.41 -0.05
C GLY A 249 2.43 8.73 -0.97
N VAL A 250 2.52 8.92 -2.29
CA VAL A 250 1.66 8.23 -3.27
C VAL A 250 1.89 6.72 -3.21
N THR A 251 3.14 6.27 -3.27
CA THR A 251 3.47 4.84 -3.20
C THR A 251 3.02 4.20 -1.88
N ALA A 252 3.25 4.85 -0.74
CA ALA A 252 2.79 4.37 0.56
C ALA A 252 1.26 4.32 0.66
N GLY A 253 0.57 5.34 0.13
CA GLY A 253 -0.90 5.37 0.07
C GLY A 253 -1.46 4.23 -0.78
N LEU A 254 -0.90 3.99 -1.96
CA LEU A 254 -1.29 2.86 -2.81
C LEU A 254 -1.01 1.51 -2.13
N LEU A 255 0.16 1.38 -1.48
CA LEU A 255 0.57 0.18 -0.76
C LEU A 255 -0.42 -0.16 0.36
N VAL A 256 -0.73 0.80 1.23
CA VAL A 256 -1.66 0.60 2.35
C VAL A 256 -3.08 0.39 1.84
N GLN A 257 -3.51 1.11 0.80
CA GLN A 257 -4.82 0.88 0.20
C GLN A 257 -4.96 -0.54 -0.34
N ASN A 258 -3.92 -1.09 -0.97
CA ASN A 258 -3.94 -2.47 -1.45
C ASN A 258 -3.92 -3.48 -0.30
N ALA A 259 -3.16 -3.20 0.77
CA ALA A 259 -3.15 -4.01 2.00
C ALA A 259 -4.53 -4.03 2.68
N LEU A 260 -5.22 -2.88 2.77
CA LEU A 260 -6.56 -2.79 3.35
C LEU A 260 -7.58 -3.57 2.50
N LYS A 261 -7.58 -3.42 1.17
CA LYS A 261 -8.44 -4.20 0.27
C LYS A 261 -8.26 -5.70 0.48
N PHE A 262 -7.01 -6.14 0.65
CA PHE A 262 -6.68 -7.54 0.91
C PHE A 262 -7.18 -8.01 2.29
N MET A 263 -6.80 -7.30 3.36
CA MET A 263 -7.13 -7.70 4.74
C MET A 263 -8.62 -7.62 5.06
N LEU A 264 -9.31 -6.60 4.53
CA LEU A 264 -10.72 -6.32 4.81
C LEU A 264 -11.67 -6.78 3.68
N LYS A 265 -11.14 -7.46 2.66
CA LYS A 265 -11.90 -8.11 1.57
C LYS A 265 -12.88 -7.18 0.88
N PHE A 266 -12.44 -5.99 0.49
CA PHE A 266 -13.25 -5.03 -0.27
C PHE A 266 -12.54 -4.56 -1.54
N GLY A 267 -13.32 -4.17 -2.54
CA GLY A 267 -12.80 -3.76 -3.84
C GLY A 267 -11.96 -4.84 -4.51
N THR A 268 -11.07 -4.42 -5.43
CA THR A 268 -10.21 -5.33 -6.19
C THR A 268 -8.76 -5.14 -5.79
N VAL A 269 -8.11 -6.17 -5.26
CA VAL A 269 -6.66 -6.17 -4.98
C VAL A 269 -5.89 -6.11 -6.31
N SER A 270 -4.91 -5.22 -6.39
CA SER A 270 -4.03 -5.07 -7.55
C SER A 270 -2.81 -5.98 -7.39
N ASP A 271 -2.55 -6.84 -8.38
CA ASP A 271 -1.35 -7.67 -8.44
C ASP A 271 -0.09 -6.83 -8.71
N TYR A 272 -0.21 -5.83 -9.58
CA TYR A 272 0.77 -4.79 -9.79
C TYR A 272 0.08 -3.45 -10.04
N LEU A 273 0.60 -2.39 -9.46
CA LEU A 273 0.17 -1.03 -9.76
C LEU A 273 1.40 -0.12 -9.81
N GLY A 274 1.66 0.43 -10.99
CA GLY A 274 2.71 1.42 -11.20
C GLY A 274 2.20 2.83 -11.00
N TYR A 275 3.13 3.76 -10.80
CA TYR A 275 2.91 5.20 -10.79
C TYR A 275 4.02 5.88 -11.57
N ASN A 276 3.66 6.63 -12.62
CA ASN A 276 4.54 7.53 -13.34
C ASN A 276 4.12 8.98 -13.07
N ALA A 277 4.93 9.70 -12.32
CA ALA A 277 4.66 11.07 -11.90
C ALA A 277 4.80 12.11 -13.02
N LEU A 278 5.46 11.76 -14.14
CA LEU A 278 5.66 12.70 -15.25
C LEU A 278 4.41 12.83 -16.13
N SER A 279 3.55 11.81 -16.13
CA SER A 279 2.38 11.73 -17.03
C SER A 279 1.10 11.33 -16.30
N ASP A 280 1.10 11.36 -14.97
CA ASP A 280 0.00 10.91 -14.10
C ASP A 280 -0.59 9.55 -14.51
N PHE A 281 0.29 8.63 -14.90
CA PHE A 281 -0.10 7.34 -15.45
C PHE A 281 0.04 6.22 -14.41
N PHE A 282 -1.03 5.43 -14.24
CA PHE A 282 -1.13 4.36 -13.25
C PHE A 282 -1.41 3.01 -13.93
N PRO A 283 -0.39 2.35 -14.52
CA PRO A 283 -0.58 1.06 -15.16
C PRO A 283 -0.89 -0.03 -14.12
N ASN A 284 -1.91 -0.84 -14.40
CA ASN A 284 -2.28 -2.02 -13.61
C ASN A 284 -2.21 -3.26 -14.50
N TYR A 285 -1.53 -4.30 -14.03
CA TYR A 285 -1.42 -5.57 -14.73
C TYR A 285 -1.19 -6.72 -13.75
N THR A 286 -1.40 -7.93 -14.22
CA THR A 286 -1.11 -9.15 -13.47
C THR A 286 0.17 -9.80 -14.00
N MET A 287 1.15 -9.99 -13.12
CA MET A 287 2.33 -10.79 -13.42
C MET A 287 2.13 -12.23 -12.94
N LYS A 288 2.24 -13.18 -13.87
CA LYS A 288 2.11 -14.61 -13.57
C LYS A 288 3.46 -15.23 -13.18
N PRO A 289 3.46 -16.28 -12.35
CA PRO A 289 4.67 -17.01 -12.01
C PRO A 289 5.42 -17.50 -13.25
N ASN A 290 6.75 -17.46 -13.19
CA ASN A 290 7.60 -18.10 -14.18
C ASN A 290 7.67 -19.61 -13.86
N PRO A 291 7.22 -20.51 -14.77
CA PRO A 291 7.25 -21.96 -14.55
C PRO A 291 8.65 -22.52 -14.31
N THR A 292 9.69 -21.82 -14.76
CA THR A 292 11.09 -22.18 -14.57
C THR A 292 11.82 -21.12 -13.73
N CYS A 293 11.16 -20.59 -12.70
CA CYS A 293 11.77 -19.65 -11.77
C CYS A 293 13.04 -20.26 -11.15
N ASN A 294 14.09 -19.45 -10.97
CA ASN A 294 15.35 -19.88 -10.37
C ASN A 294 15.19 -20.32 -8.90
N ASN A 295 14.15 -19.85 -8.22
CA ASN A 295 13.83 -20.24 -6.86
C ASN A 295 13.00 -21.54 -6.84
N PRO A 296 13.56 -22.68 -6.39
CA PRO A 296 12.85 -23.96 -6.42
C PRO A 296 11.59 -23.97 -5.54
N ASN A 297 11.59 -23.20 -4.44
CA ASN A 297 10.41 -23.09 -3.57
C ASN A 297 9.27 -22.34 -4.27
N CYS A 298 9.58 -21.45 -5.21
CA CYS A 298 8.55 -20.81 -6.03
C CYS A 298 7.90 -21.84 -6.98
N CYS A 299 8.70 -22.67 -7.65
CA CYS A 299 8.18 -23.74 -8.51
C CYS A 299 7.35 -24.76 -7.72
N GLN A 300 7.77 -25.06 -6.49
CA GLN A 300 6.99 -25.91 -5.57
C GLN A 300 5.65 -25.25 -5.20
N ALA A 301 5.67 -23.97 -4.79
CA ALA A 301 4.46 -23.22 -4.46
C ALA A 301 3.49 -23.13 -5.65
N GLN A 302 4.00 -23.01 -6.88
CA GLN A 302 3.19 -23.07 -8.10
C GLN A 302 2.48 -24.41 -8.23
N THR A 303 3.19 -25.52 -8.03
CA THR A 303 2.60 -26.87 -8.10
C THR A 303 1.50 -27.05 -7.05
N GLU A 304 1.76 -26.63 -5.81
CA GLU A 304 0.78 -26.66 -4.72
C GLU A 304 -0.45 -25.79 -5.02
N TYR A 305 -0.24 -24.60 -5.59
CA TYR A 305 -1.33 -23.71 -6.00
C TYR A 305 -2.21 -24.34 -7.08
N GLN A 306 -1.62 -24.95 -8.11
CA GLN A 306 -2.38 -25.61 -9.18
C GLN A 306 -3.19 -26.80 -8.65
N ALA A 307 -2.62 -27.59 -7.74
CA ALA A 307 -3.33 -28.68 -7.08
C ALA A 307 -4.55 -28.16 -6.30
N ARG A 308 -4.37 -27.12 -5.48
CA ARG A 308 -5.49 -26.49 -4.74
C ARG A 308 -6.56 -25.93 -5.67
N ARG A 309 -6.16 -25.25 -6.75
CA ARG A 309 -7.09 -24.70 -7.74
C ARG A 309 -7.91 -25.77 -8.46
N ALA A 310 -7.33 -26.94 -8.71
CA ALA A 310 -8.04 -28.04 -9.38
C ALA A 310 -9.12 -28.66 -8.49
N GLU A 311 -9.01 -28.51 -7.16
CA GLU A 311 -9.98 -28.97 -6.17
C GLU A 311 -11.08 -27.93 -5.89
N GLU A 312 -10.83 -26.65 -6.15
CA GLU A 312 -11.79 -25.57 -5.97
C GLU A 312 -12.90 -25.65 -7.04
N PRO A 313 -14.19 -25.69 -6.65
CA PRO A 313 -15.28 -25.65 -7.62
C PRO A 313 -15.24 -24.34 -8.40
N GLU A 314 -15.52 -24.40 -9.71
CA GLU A 314 -15.70 -23.19 -10.52
C GLU A 314 -16.82 -22.35 -9.90
N ILE A 315 -16.45 -21.16 -9.42
CA ILE A 315 -17.41 -20.19 -8.92
C ILE A 315 -18.13 -19.63 -10.14
N GLU A 316 -19.44 -19.86 -10.23
CA GLU A 316 -20.30 -19.24 -11.24
C GLU A 316 -20.10 -17.71 -11.23
N ALA A 317 -20.08 -17.11 -12.43
CA ALA A 317 -19.98 -15.67 -12.59
C ALA A 317 -21.00 -14.94 -11.68
N PRO A 318 -20.67 -13.73 -11.17
CA PRO A 318 -21.53 -13.04 -10.23
C PRO A 318 -22.96 -12.97 -10.75
N LYS A 319 -23.92 -13.22 -9.86
CA LYS A 319 -25.35 -13.06 -10.12
C LYS A 319 -25.62 -11.66 -10.68
N GLU A 320 -26.54 -11.61 -11.65
CA GLU A 320 -27.08 -10.38 -12.26
C GLU A 320 -27.19 -9.25 -11.24
N GLU A 321 -26.64 -8.09 -11.58
CA GLU A 321 -26.78 -6.87 -10.78
C GLU A 321 -28.27 -6.63 -10.52
N GLU A 322 -28.65 -6.45 -9.25
CA GLU A 322 -30.03 -6.13 -8.92
C GLU A 322 -30.46 -4.88 -9.69
N PRO A 323 -31.65 -4.88 -10.32
CA PRO A 323 -32.09 -3.74 -11.11
C PRO A 323 -32.11 -2.49 -10.25
N VAL A 324 -31.46 -1.43 -10.73
CA VAL A 324 -31.38 -0.15 -10.01
C VAL A 324 -32.80 0.40 -9.81
N VAL A 325 -33.25 0.45 -8.56
CA VAL A 325 -34.56 1.01 -8.22
C VAL A 325 -34.45 2.53 -8.15
N HIS A 326 -35.07 3.21 -9.11
CA HIS A 326 -35.19 4.66 -9.10
C HIS A 326 -36.41 5.09 -8.27
N THR A 327 -36.19 5.97 -7.30
CA THR A 327 -37.27 6.53 -6.44
C THR A 327 -37.99 7.72 -7.09
N GLU A 328 -37.50 8.18 -8.23
CA GLU A 328 -37.95 9.38 -8.94
C GLU A 328 -39.03 9.02 -9.97
N THR A 329 -40.08 9.82 -10.08
CA THR A 329 -41.24 9.56 -10.96
C THR A 329 -41.16 10.27 -12.32
N PHE A 330 -39.99 10.73 -12.75
CA PHE A 330 -39.82 11.53 -13.98
C PHE A 330 -40.10 10.76 -15.30
N GLY A 331 -40.53 9.50 -15.24
CA GLY A 331 -40.88 8.71 -16.43
C GLY A 331 -39.69 8.46 -17.35
N ILE A 332 -38.47 8.55 -16.82
CA ILE A 332 -37.23 8.27 -17.55
C ILE A 332 -37.12 6.75 -17.66
N CYS A 333 -37.11 6.24 -18.89
CA CYS A 333 -36.94 4.82 -19.18
C CYS A 333 -35.54 4.56 -19.72
N LEU A 334 -34.95 3.42 -19.37
CA LEU A 334 -33.76 2.91 -20.03
C LEU A 334 -34.17 2.46 -21.44
N VAL A 335 -33.59 3.05 -22.48
CA VAL A 335 -33.83 2.61 -23.87
C VAL A 335 -32.70 1.66 -24.24
N ASP A 336 -33.04 0.49 -24.74
CA ASP A 336 -32.07 -0.45 -25.30
C ASP A 336 -31.49 0.16 -26.59
N GLU A 337 -30.18 0.33 -26.67
CA GLU A 337 -29.51 0.88 -27.86
C GLU A 337 -29.72 0.01 -29.11
N SER A 338 -30.12 -1.25 -28.94
CA SER A 338 -30.48 -2.15 -30.04
C SER A 338 -31.91 -1.97 -30.56
N GLU A 339 -32.77 -1.24 -29.82
CA GLU A 339 -34.15 -0.91 -30.20
C GLU A 339 -34.30 0.50 -30.78
N LEU A 340 -33.19 1.21 -31.04
CA LEU A 340 -33.22 2.48 -31.75
C LEU A 340 -33.66 2.25 -33.20
N GLU A 341 -34.97 2.33 -33.45
CA GLU A 341 -35.49 2.46 -34.81
C GLU A 341 -34.89 3.74 -35.45
N PRO A 342 -34.33 3.68 -36.67
CA PRO A 342 -33.58 4.80 -37.27
C PRO A 342 -34.39 6.08 -37.54
N ASP A 343 -35.71 6.09 -37.30
CA ASP A 343 -36.61 7.04 -37.94
C ASP A 343 -37.48 7.90 -37.01
N ASN A 344 -37.28 7.85 -35.68
CA ASN A 344 -37.99 8.77 -34.79
C ASN A 344 -37.26 10.13 -34.67
N THR A 345 -37.20 10.85 -35.78
CA THR A 345 -36.63 12.20 -35.91
C THR A 345 -37.60 13.32 -35.48
N ALA A 346 -38.74 12.98 -34.88
CA ALA A 346 -39.73 13.95 -34.47
C ALA A 346 -39.35 14.65 -33.14
N VAL A 347 -38.72 15.82 -33.25
CA VAL A 347 -38.59 16.75 -32.13
C VAL A 347 -39.94 17.43 -31.85
N ALA A 348 -40.22 17.73 -30.57
CA ALA A 348 -41.45 18.42 -30.19
C ALA A 348 -41.59 19.77 -30.95
N PRO A 349 -42.82 20.22 -31.26
CA PRO A 349 -43.03 21.45 -32.03
C PRO A 349 -42.27 22.65 -31.43
N GLY A 350 -41.31 23.19 -32.17
CA GLY A 350 -40.46 24.31 -31.74
C GLY A 350 -39.02 23.96 -31.37
N LEU A 351 -38.65 22.67 -31.36
CA LEU A 351 -37.27 22.20 -31.19
C LEU A 351 -36.69 21.71 -32.53
N ARG A 352 -35.37 21.88 -32.70
CA ARG A 352 -34.60 21.38 -33.85
C ARG A 352 -33.29 20.79 -33.36
N PHE A 353 -32.74 19.81 -34.08
CA PHE A 353 -31.43 19.24 -33.75
C PHE A 353 -30.32 20.26 -34.04
N GLU A 354 -29.32 20.35 -33.15
CA GLU A 354 -28.22 21.32 -33.25
C GLU A 354 -27.37 21.13 -34.54
N HIS A 355 -27.44 19.95 -35.15
CA HIS A 355 -26.67 19.58 -36.34
C HIS A 355 -27.42 19.81 -37.67
N GLU A 356 -28.68 20.27 -37.65
CA GLU A 356 -29.39 20.65 -38.87
C GLU A 356 -28.80 21.96 -39.41
N GLN A 357 -27.94 21.84 -40.43
CA GLN A 357 -27.43 23.00 -41.16
C GLN A 357 -28.60 23.84 -41.69
N ALA A 358 -28.56 25.14 -41.40
CA ALA A 358 -29.50 26.09 -42.00
C ALA A 358 -29.42 25.98 -43.54
N SER A 359 -30.54 25.63 -44.17
CA SER A 359 -30.65 25.58 -45.62
C SER A 359 -30.21 26.92 -46.23
N ALA A 360 -29.18 26.89 -47.07
CA ALA A 360 -28.63 28.06 -47.72
C ALA A 360 -29.71 28.82 -48.53
N PRO A 361 -29.78 30.16 -48.46
CA PRO A 361 -30.72 30.91 -49.27
C PRO A 361 -30.31 30.85 -50.75
N ALA A 362 -31.33 30.69 -51.60
CA ALA A 362 -31.21 30.56 -53.04
C ALA A 362 -30.40 31.71 -53.66
N THR A 363 -29.46 31.34 -54.53
CA THR A 363 -28.63 32.21 -55.35
C THR A 363 -29.47 33.15 -56.20
N HIS A 364 -29.35 34.46 -55.95
CA HIS A 364 -29.57 35.49 -56.97
C HIS A 364 -28.24 36.15 -57.29
N ALA A 365 -27.77 35.94 -58.51
CA ALA A 365 -26.64 36.63 -59.09
C ALA A 365 -26.97 38.12 -59.28
N VAL A 366 -26.11 39.00 -58.75
CA VAL A 366 -25.86 40.32 -59.36
C VAL A 366 -24.36 40.57 -59.29
N CYS A 367 -23.80 40.73 -60.49
CA CYS A 367 -22.45 41.16 -60.79
C CYS A 367 -22.33 42.66 -60.49
N GLU A 368 -21.29 43.10 -59.78
CA GLU A 368 -20.67 44.41 -60.03
C GLU A 368 -19.27 44.52 -59.40
N THR A 369 -18.49 45.42 -59.97
CA THR A 369 -17.03 45.39 -60.14
C THR A 369 -16.33 46.43 -59.23
N LEU A 370 -15.01 46.23 -58.98
CA LEU A 370 -14.00 47.22 -58.52
C LEU A 370 -14.13 47.66 -57.04
N ILE A 371 -13.07 47.73 -56.22
CA ILE A 371 -11.65 48.09 -56.38
C ILE A 371 -10.77 47.16 -55.54
#